data_AF-A0A952P9A7-F1
#
_entry.id   AF-A0A952P9A7-F1
#
_cell.length_a   1.000
_cell.length_b   1.000
_cell.length_c   1.000
_cell.angle_alpha   90.00
_cell.angle_beta   90.00
_cell.angle_gamma   90.00
#
_symmetry.space_group_name_H-M   'P 1'
#
loop_
_entity.id
_entity.type
_entity.pdbx_description
1 polymer ?
#
loop_
_entity_poly.entity_id
_entity_poly.type
_entity_poly.pdbx_seq_one_letter_code
_entity_poly.pdbx_strand_id
1 'polypeptide(L)'
;MEERIVIQDKVFKKFITKFEIDASVKKLASRINRDYEGKSPTILAVMKGAMLFTADLMRHINLPCELEVISAKSYGTGMATSGDVKIADFGAKFSGKDIIIVEDIVDTGLTLKALFHNIMLHNPASLEAAAILSKPDSREVEVSLKYTGIEIPPYFVVGYGLDYAEKGRNLSDIYILDNEILQS
;
A
#
# COMPACT_ATOMS: atom_id res chain seq x y z
N MET A 1 -16.52 -15.94 18.38
CA MET A 1 -16.90 -16.29 17.00
C MET A 1 -16.12 -15.38 16.09
N GLU A 2 -15.35 -15.92 15.14
CA GLU A 2 -14.65 -15.10 14.15
C GLU A 2 -15.68 -14.27 13.36
N GLU A 3 -15.47 -12.95 13.30
CA GLU A 3 -16.40 -12.05 12.62
C GLU A 3 -16.32 -12.29 11.11
N ARG A 4 -17.48 -12.56 10.50
CA ARG A 4 -17.64 -12.80 9.07
C ARG A 4 -18.49 -11.69 8.46
N ILE A 5 -18.16 -11.32 7.23
CA ILE A 5 -18.87 -10.32 6.44
C ILE A 5 -19.12 -10.86 5.04
N VAL A 6 -20.16 -10.34 4.39
CA VAL A 6 -20.46 -10.65 2.99
C VAL A 6 -20.17 -9.41 2.15
N ILE A 7 -19.35 -9.55 1.12
CA ILE A 7 -19.11 -8.51 0.13
C ILE A 7 -19.41 -9.09 -1.24
N GLN A 8 -20.42 -8.53 -1.91
CA GLN A 8 -20.92 -9.07 -3.18
C GLN A 8 -21.33 -10.55 -3.03
N ASP A 9 -20.68 -11.44 -3.78
CA ASP A 9 -20.93 -12.88 -3.84
C ASP A 9 -19.99 -13.72 -2.95
N LYS A 10 -19.17 -13.09 -2.10
CA LYS A 10 -18.13 -13.75 -1.31
C LYS A 10 -18.29 -13.48 0.19
N VAL A 11 -17.93 -14.48 0.99
CA VAL A 11 -17.83 -14.37 2.44
C VAL A 11 -16.37 -14.19 2.83
N PHE A 12 -16.12 -13.26 3.74
CA PHE A 12 -14.80 -12.96 4.25
C PHE A 12 -14.80 -13.10 5.77
N LYS A 13 -13.70 -13.59 6.33
CA LYS A 13 -13.48 -13.67 7.77
C LYS A 13 -12.40 -12.68 8.20
N LYS A 14 -12.57 -12.08 9.39
CA LYS A 14 -11.61 -11.11 9.92
C LYS A 14 -10.23 -11.75 10.03
N PHE A 15 -9.21 -11.03 9.58
CA PHE A 15 -7.84 -11.50 9.54
C PHE A 15 -6.89 -10.62 10.33
N ILE A 16 -6.92 -9.30 10.11
CA ILE A 16 -6.09 -8.33 10.84
C ILE A 16 -7.01 -7.27 11.42
N THR A 17 -6.90 -7.06 12.73
CA THR A 17 -7.73 -6.11 13.45
C THR A 17 -7.26 -4.67 13.24
N LYS A 18 -8.17 -3.71 13.41
CA LYS A 18 -7.84 -2.28 13.47
C LYS A 18 -6.73 -2.00 14.48
N PHE A 19 -6.71 -2.68 15.62
CA PHE A 19 -5.69 -2.51 16.65
C PHE A 19 -4.29 -2.87 16.13
N GLU A 20 -4.16 -4.00 15.43
CA GLU A 20 -2.90 -4.44 14.81
C GLU A 20 -2.45 -3.49 13.70
N ILE A 21 -3.40 -3.02 12.88
CA ILE A 21 -3.14 -2.01 11.84
C ILE A 21 -2.62 -0.73 12.48
N ASP A 22 -3.32 -0.16 13.47
CA ASP A 22 -2.93 1.08 14.15
C ASP A 22 -1.53 0.95 14.81
N ALA A 23 -1.23 -0.21 15.40
CA ALA A 23 0.08 -0.47 15.99
C ALA A 23 1.19 -0.51 14.91
N SER A 24 0.92 -1.14 13.77
CA SER A 24 1.84 -1.19 12.64
C SER A 24 2.08 0.20 12.05
N VAL A 25 1.02 1.00 11.83
CA VAL A 25 1.12 2.39 11.34
C VAL A 25 2.01 3.23 12.26
N LYS A 26 1.82 3.17 13.58
CA LYS A 26 2.65 3.92 14.54
C LYS A 26 4.12 3.49 14.48
N LYS A 27 4.39 2.20 14.34
CA LYS A 27 5.75 1.66 14.21
C LYS A 27 6.41 2.17 12.92
N LEU A 28 5.69 2.18 11.80
CA LEU A 28 6.21 2.70 10.53
C LEU A 28 6.48 4.20 10.60
N ALA A 29 5.53 4.97 11.12
CA ALA A 29 5.68 6.42 11.29
C ALA A 29 6.89 6.77 12.19
N SER A 30 7.09 6.05 13.29
CA SER A 30 8.25 6.27 14.17
C SER A 30 9.57 6.02 13.45
N ARG A 31 9.65 4.99 12.60
CA ARG A 31 10.85 4.74 11.79
C ARG A 31 11.08 5.84 10.76
N ILE A 32 10.04 6.27 10.05
CA ILE A 32 10.12 7.36 9.07
C ILE A 32 10.55 8.67 9.75
N ASN A 33 9.96 9.02 10.89
CA ASN A 33 10.30 10.23 11.65
C ASN A 33 11.78 10.28 12.00
N ARG A 34 12.37 9.14 12.40
CA ARG A 34 13.79 9.03 12.73
C ARG A 34 14.67 9.10 11.48
N ASP A 35 14.33 8.32 10.46
CA ASP A 35 15.17 8.16 9.28
C ASP A 35 15.17 9.43 8.40
N TYR A 36 14.16 10.31 8.56
CA TYR A 36 14.02 11.59 7.88
C TYR A 36 14.09 12.81 8.83
N GLU A 37 14.69 12.67 10.00
CA GLU A 37 14.89 13.79 10.93
C GLU A 37 15.63 14.95 10.24
N GLY A 38 15.11 16.19 10.40
CA GLY A 38 15.66 17.38 9.76
C GLY A 38 15.41 17.51 8.24
N LYS A 39 14.62 16.59 7.65
CA LYS A 39 14.24 16.62 6.23
C LYS A 39 12.76 16.97 6.05
N SER A 40 12.36 17.16 4.80
CA SER A 40 10.97 17.42 4.40
C SER A 40 10.53 16.48 3.28
N PRO A 41 10.27 15.19 3.56
CA PRO A 41 9.95 14.23 2.52
C PRO A 41 8.60 14.52 1.85
N THR A 42 8.50 14.18 0.56
CA THR A 42 7.24 14.07 -0.16
C THR A 42 6.66 12.67 0.03
N ILE A 43 5.48 12.59 0.63
CA ILE A 43 4.69 11.37 0.72
C ILE A 43 3.91 11.22 -0.58
N LEU A 44 4.21 10.17 -1.35
CA LEU A 44 3.54 9.88 -2.62
C LEU A 44 2.59 8.70 -2.44
N ALA A 45 1.29 8.98 -2.31
CA ALA A 45 0.27 7.95 -2.09
C ALA A 45 -0.23 7.35 -3.41
N VAL A 46 -0.26 6.01 -3.48
CA VAL A 46 -0.77 5.27 -4.64
C VAL A 46 -2.27 5.01 -4.46
N MET A 47 -3.06 5.70 -5.28
CA MET A 47 -4.51 5.71 -5.21
C MET A 47 -5.13 4.57 -6.06
N LYS A 48 -6.24 3.98 -5.62
CA LYS A 48 -7.07 4.40 -4.46
C LYS A 48 -6.72 3.71 -3.15
N GLY A 49 -6.11 2.53 -3.21
CA GLY A 49 -5.97 1.61 -2.10
C GLY A 49 -5.24 2.20 -0.89
N ALA A 50 -4.10 2.87 -1.13
CA ALA A 50 -3.26 3.42 -0.07
C ALA A 50 -3.88 4.62 0.69
N MET A 51 -5.05 5.11 0.29
CA MET A 51 -5.66 6.33 0.84
C MET A 51 -5.82 6.30 2.37
N LEU A 52 -6.38 5.21 2.92
CA LEU A 52 -6.64 5.12 4.36
C LEU A 52 -5.32 4.98 5.14
N PHE A 53 -4.43 4.09 4.67
CA PHE A 53 -3.10 3.93 5.25
C PHE A 53 -2.31 5.24 5.24
N THR A 54 -2.30 5.97 4.12
CA THR A 54 -1.63 7.27 4.01
C THR A 54 -2.17 8.25 5.04
N ALA A 55 -3.50 8.36 5.16
CA ALA A 55 -4.12 9.29 6.11
C ALA A 55 -3.81 8.95 7.57
N ASP A 56 -3.79 7.67 7.94
CA ASP A 56 -3.39 7.23 9.28
C ASP A 56 -1.88 7.42 9.53
N LEU A 57 -1.03 7.10 8.54
CA LEU A 57 0.42 7.27 8.62
C LEU A 57 0.80 8.74 8.83
N MET A 58 0.27 9.64 7.99
CA MET A 58 0.59 11.07 8.03
C MET A 58 0.23 11.73 9.37
N ARG A 59 -0.86 11.28 10.03
CA ARG A 59 -1.23 11.77 11.37
C ARG A 59 -0.19 11.46 12.44
N HIS A 60 0.73 10.52 12.18
CA HIS A 60 1.83 10.15 13.05
C HIS A 60 3.20 10.63 12.54
N ILE A 61 3.26 11.32 11.39
CA ILE A 61 4.48 11.95 10.90
C ILE A 61 4.63 13.31 11.57
N ASN A 62 5.75 13.50 12.28
CA ASN A 62 6.06 14.71 13.05
C ASN A 62 7.11 15.59 12.35
N LEU A 63 7.22 15.44 11.02
CA LEU A 63 8.14 16.16 10.15
C LEU A 63 7.37 17.12 9.25
N PRO A 64 7.97 18.22 8.79
CA PRO A 64 7.49 18.89 7.58
C PRO A 64 7.38 17.87 6.45
N CYS A 65 6.26 17.83 5.73
CA CYS A 65 6.10 16.94 4.60
C CYS A 65 5.11 17.51 3.58
N GLU A 66 5.26 17.07 2.34
CA GLU A 66 4.31 17.33 1.26
C GLU A 66 3.52 16.05 0.97
N LEU A 67 2.28 16.18 0.50
CA LEU A 67 1.48 15.06 0.03
C LEU A 67 1.24 15.17 -1.48
N GLU A 68 1.61 14.12 -2.19
CA GLU A 68 1.29 13.91 -3.59
C GLU A 68 0.53 12.60 -3.76
N VAL A 69 -0.28 12.54 -4.82
CA VAL A 69 -1.06 11.34 -5.13
C VAL A 69 -0.84 10.93 -6.58
N ILE A 70 -0.84 9.63 -6.82
CA ILE A 70 -0.83 9.06 -8.16
C ILE A 70 -1.87 7.97 -8.29
N SER A 71 -2.53 7.88 -9.44
CA SER A 71 -3.28 6.68 -9.82
C SER A 71 -2.39 5.79 -10.69
N ALA A 72 -2.03 4.62 -10.16
CA ALA A 72 -1.41 3.55 -10.92
C ALA A 72 -2.53 2.63 -11.42
N LYS A 73 -2.97 2.80 -12.68
CA LYS A 73 -3.88 1.82 -13.29
C LYS A 73 -3.04 0.68 -13.84
N SER A 74 -3.05 -0.47 -13.17
CA SER A 74 -2.63 -1.72 -13.80
C SER A 74 -3.68 -2.11 -14.84
N TYR A 75 -3.29 -2.32 -16.09
CA TYR A 75 -4.13 -3.11 -16.98
C TYR A 75 -4.23 -4.54 -16.41
N GLY A 76 -5.40 -5.14 -16.47
CA GLY A 76 -5.66 -6.45 -15.86
C GLY A 76 -7.14 -6.73 -15.83
N THR A 77 -7.56 -7.77 -16.54
CA THR A 77 -8.91 -8.34 -16.42
C THR A 77 -8.85 -9.43 -15.36
N GLY A 78 -9.39 -9.21 -14.16
CA GLY A 78 -9.44 -10.19 -13.07
C GLY A 78 -8.49 -9.91 -11.89
N MET A 79 -8.05 -10.96 -11.19
CA MET A 79 -7.21 -10.89 -9.97
C MET A 79 -5.70 -10.68 -10.23
N ALA A 80 -5.26 -10.48 -11.48
CA ALA A 80 -3.85 -10.37 -11.84
C ALA A 80 -3.52 -9.01 -12.48
N THR A 81 -2.36 -8.45 -12.15
CA THR A 81 -1.83 -7.19 -12.69
C THR A 81 -0.95 -7.45 -13.93
N SER A 82 -1.19 -6.78 -15.05
CA SER A 82 -0.43 -6.99 -16.30
C SER A 82 0.91 -6.25 -16.38
N GLY A 83 1.31 -5.51 -15.34
CA GLY A 83 2.57 -4.76 -15.30
C GLY A 83 2.59 -3.44 -16.09
N ASP A 84 1.63 -3.21 -16.99
CA ASP A 84 1.48 -1.93 -17.69
C ASP A 84 0.79 -0.91 -16.79
N VAL A 85 1.59 -0.09 -16.12
CA VAL A 85 1.10 1.00 -15.26
C VAL A 85 1.23 2.32 -16.00
N LYS A 86 0.10 2.95 -16.32
CA LYS A 86 0.11 4.36 -16.76
C LYS A 86 0.34 5.25 -15.55
N ILE A 87 1.53 5.84 -15.49
CA ILE A 87 1.95 6.78 -14.46
C ILE A 87 1.71 8.20 -14.99
N ALA A 88 1.13 9.07 -14.16
CA ALA A 88 1.02 10.49 -14.51
C ALA A 88 2.40 11.13 -14.55
N ASP A 89 2.67 12.01 -15.53
CA ASP A 89 3.95 12.70 -15.60
C ASP A 89 4.10 13.64 -14.40
N PHE A 90 5.14 13.39 -13.60
CA PHE A 90 5.47 14.17 -12.42
C PHE A 90 6.39 15.35 -12.73
N GLY A 91 6.98 15.40 -13.93
CA GLY A 91 7.93 16.42 -14.36
C GLY A 91 9.12 16.57 -13.41
N ALA A 92 9.73 17.75 -13.38
CA ALA A 92 10.86 18.06 -12.51
C ALA A 92 10.50 18.18 -11.01
N LYS A 93 9.25 17.89 -10.62
CA LYS A 93 8.74 18.08 -9.25
C LYS A 93 9.48 17.26 -8.20
N PHE A 94 10.04 16.12 -8.61
CA PHE A 94 10.72 15.17 -7.76
C PHE A 94 12.24 15.34 -7.70
N SER A 95 12.79 16.26 -8.50
CA SER A 95 14.23 16.52 -8.50
C SER A 95 14.71 17.05 -7.16
N GLY A 96 15.75 16.41 -6.61
CA GLY A 96 16.36 16.79 -5.33
C GLY A 96 15.47 16.57 -4.11
N LYS A 97 14.32 15.90 -4.22
CA LYS A 97 13.42 15.62 -3.09
C LYS A 97 13.63 14.23 -2.51
N ASP A 98 13.45 14.11 -1.21
CA ASP A 98 13.28 12.83 -0.51
C ASP A 98 11.84 12.35 -0.74
N ILE A 99 11.64 11.16 -1.32
CA ILE A 99 10.30 10.65 -1.68
C ILE A 99 10.04 9.33 -0.99
N ILE A 100 8.85 9.20 -0.42
CA ILE A 100 8.35 7.96 0.19
C ILE A 100 7.07 7.56 -0.54
N ILE A 101 7.14 6.50 -1.35
CA ILE A 101 5.97 5.89 -1.99
C ILE A 101 5.18 5.16 -0.90
N VAL A 102 3.87 5.40 -0.83
CA VAL A 102 2.96 4.75 0.12
C VAL A 102 1.95 3.90 -0.64
N GLU A 103 2.00 2.59 -0.41
CA GLU A 103 1.11 1.56 -0.97
C GLU A 103 0.26 0.92 0.14
N ASP A 104 -0.94 0.44 -0.18
CA ASP A 104 -1.69 -0.40 0.75
C ASP A 104 -1.11 -1.81 0.81
N ILE A 105 -0.80 -2.40 -0.34
CA ILE A 105 -0.22 -3.74 -0.43
C ILE A 105 0.81 -3.81 -1.55
N VAL A 106 1.93 -4.49 -1.28
CA VAL A 106 2.86 -4.89 -2.33
C VAL A 106 2.76 -6.41 -2.51
N ASP A 107 2.28 -6.84 -3.68
CA ASP A 107 2.03 -8.24 -4.05
C ASP A 107 3.10 -8.79 -5.01
N THR A 108 2.93 -8.60 -6.32
CA THR A 108 3.93 -9.00 -7.33
C THR A 108 5.17 -8.10 -7.34
N GLY A 109 5.03 -6.85 -6.88
CA GLY A 109 6.07 -5.82 -6.91
C GLY A 109 6.15 -5.04 -8.23
N LEU A 110 5.38 -5.42 -9.26
CA LEU A 110 5.48 -4.81 -10.59
C LEU A 110 5.14 -3.32 -10.60
N THR A 111 4.05 -2.92 -9.92
CA THR A 111 3.66 -1.50 -9.80
C THR A 111 4.74 -0.68 -9.14
N LEU A 112 5.27 -1.17 -8.01
CA LEU A 112 6.31 -0.48 -7.27
C LEU A 112 7.59 -0.35 -8.10
N LYS A 113 8.02 -1.41 -8.79
CA LYS A 113 9.16 -1.37 -9.72
C LYS A 113 8.98 -0.32 -10.81
N ALA A 114 7.78 -0.23 -11.40
CA ALA A 114 7.49 0.78 -12.41
C ALA A 114 7.56 2.20 -11.84
N LEU A 115 7.01 2.44 -10.63
CA LEU A 115 7.11 3.74 -9.96
C LEU A 115 8.55 4.12 -9.65
N PHE A 116 9.34 3.19 -9.09
CA PHE A 116 10.77 3.41 -8.85
C PHE A 116 11.50 3.80 -10.13
N HIS A 117 11.31 3.04 -11.21
CA HIS A 117 11.94 3.33 -12.49
C HIS A 117 11.60 4.74 -12.99
N ASN A 118 10.32 5.11 -13.00
CA ASN A 118 9.87 6.41 -13.52
C ASN A 118 10.33 7.59 -12.66
N ILE A 119 10.24 7.48 -11.33
CA ILE A 119 10.60 8.58 -10.43
C ILE A 119 12.11 8.82 -10.43
N MET A 120 12.93 7.76 -10.51
CA MET A 120 14.38 7.87 -10.54
C MET A 120 14.90 8.66 -11.75
N LEU A 121 14.18 8.69 -12.88
CA LEU A 121 14.52 9.51 -14.05
C LEU A 121 14.54 11.02 -13.75
N HIS A 122 13.86 11.44 -12.68
CA HIS A 122 13.78 12.84 -12.27
C HIS A 122 14.79 13.21 -11.18
N ASN A 123 15.75 12.35 -10.86
CA ASN A 123 16.84 12.59 -9.90
C ASN A 123 16.38 13.02 -8.49
N PRO A 124 15.57 12.19 -7.79
CA PRO A 124 15.24 12.44 -6.39
C PRO A 124 16.49 12.37 -5.51
N ALA A 125 16.48 13.08 -4.37
CA ALA A 125 17.55 12.98 -3.37
C ALA A 125 17.54 11.61 -2.67
N SER A 126 16.35 11.06 -2.42
CA SER A 126 16.17 9.65 -2.04
C SER A 126 14.80 9.15 -2.51
N LEU A 127 14.69 7.85 -2.71
CA LEU A 127 13.43 7.20 -3.06
C LEU A 127 13.29 5.91 -2.28
N GLU A 128 12.27 5.86 -1.43
CA GLU A 128 11.97 4.71 -0.57
C GLU A 128 10.47 4.37 -0.67
N ALA A 129 10.09 3.20 -0.16
CA ALA A 129 8.70 2.76 -0.16
C ALA A 129 8.23 2.26 1.22
N ALA A 130 6.96 2.50 1.49
CA ALA A 130 6.22 2.04 2.65
C ALA A 130 4.94 1.33 2.22
N ALA A 131 4.66 0.20 2.84
CA ALA A 131 3.39 -0.49 2.63
C ALA A 131 2.88 -1.09 3.94
N ILE A 132 1.57 -1.00 4.16
CA ILE A 132 0.96 -1.60 5.35
C ILE A 132 0.95 -3.13 5.24
N LEU A 133 0.72 -3.68 4.04
CA LEU A 133 0.80 -5.11 3.76
C LEU A 133 1.90 -5.47 2.75
N SER A 134 2.51 -6.63 2.94
CA SER A 134 3.46 -7.20 1.97
C SER A 134 3.24 -8.72 1.85
N LYS A 135 3.25 -9.22 0.61
CA LYS A 135 3.24 -10.65 0.29
C LYS A 135 4.59 -11.05 -0.31
N PRO A 136 5.60 -11.38 0.53
CA PRO A 136 6.93 -11.73 0.01
C PRO A 136 6.89 -12.96 -0.90
N ASP A 137 6.06 -13.94 -0.59
CA ASP A 137 5.94 -15.19 -1.37
C ASP A 137 5.28 -15.01 -2.75
N SER A 138 4.63 -13.86 -2.99
CA SER A 138 4.04 -13.51 -4.30
C SER A 138 4.97 -12.70 -5.20
N ARG A 139 6.18 -12.37 -4.75
CA ARG A 139 7.08 -11.47 -5.49
C ARG A 139 7.50 -12.10 -6.82
N GLU A 140 7.23 -11.37 -7.91
CA GLU A 140 7.74 -11.70 -9.24
C GLU A 140 9.01 -10.89 -9.57
N VAL A 141 9.19 -9.76 -8.88
CA VAL A 141 10.35 -8.89 -9.03
C VAL A 141 10.88 -8.45 -7.68
N GLU A 142 12.20 -8.28 -7.61
CA GLU A 142 12.83 -7.66 -6.45
C GLU A 142 12.49 -6.17 -6.41
N VAL A 143 12.01 -5.71 -5.25
CA VAL A 143 11.68 -4.30 -4.99
C VAL A 143 12.15 -3.91 -3.60
N SER A 144 12.76 -2.72 -3.48
CA SER A 144 13.12 -2.15 -2.19
C SER A 144 11.86 -1.70 -1.46
N LEU A 145 11.50 -2.39 -0.38
CA LEU A 145 10.41 -2.02 0.52
C LEU A 145 10.97 -1.81 1.93
N LYS A 146 11.45 -0.60 2.20
CA LYS A 146 12.12 -0.25 3.45
C LYS A 146 11.18 -0.28 4.66
N TYR A 147 9.95 0.20 4.47
CA TYR A 147 8.95 0.33 5.54
C TYR A 147 7.80 -0.66 5.35
N THR A 148 8.04 -1.92 5.71
CA THR A 148 7.02 -2.98 5.71
C THR A 148 6.26 -3.03 7.02
N GLY A 149 4.93 -2.95 6.94
CA GLY A 149 4.03 -3.08 8.09
C GLY A 149 3.86 -4.52 8.56
N ILE A 150 2.97 -5.26 7.88
CA ILE A 150 2.59 -6.64 8.20
C ILE A 150 2.84 -7.51 6.96
N GLU A 151 3.65 -8.55 7.14
CA GLU A 151 3.83 -9.58 6.11
C GLU A 151 2.72 -10.63 6.23
N ILE A 152 2.12 -10.98 5.09
CA ILE A 152 0.99 -11.90 5.04
C ILE A 152 1.21 -12.97 3.96
N PRO A 153 0.61 -14.17 4.12
CA PRO A 153 0.56 -15.16 3.04
C PRO A 153 -0.20 -14.62 1.81
N PRO A 154 -0.18 -15.32 0.67
CA PRO A 154 -0.82 -14.90 -0.58
C PRO A 154 -2.35 -15.03 -0.54
N TYR A 155 -2.99 -14.50 0.49
CA TYR A 155 -4.44 -14.45 0.64
C TYR A 155 -5.06 -13.31 -0.15
N PHE A 156 -6.29 -13.53 -0.61
CA PHE A 156 -7.12 -12.45 -1.14
C PHE A 156 -7.70 -11.66 0.04
N VAL A 157 -7.35 -10.37 0.12
CA VAL A 157 -7.65 -9.49 1.26
C VAL A 157 -8.52 -8.30 0.86
N VAL A 158 -9.41 -7.88 1.76
CA VAL A 158 -10.29 -6.71 1.62
C VAL A 158 -10.35 -5.93 2.92
N GLY A 159 -10.72 -4.65 2.85
CA GLY A 159 -10.78 -3.78 4.01
C GLY A 159 -9.59 -2.84 4.11
N TYR A 160 -9.73 -1.79 4.92
CA TYR A 160 -8.68 -0.80 5.15
C TYR A 160 -8.07 -0.23 3.84
N GLY A 161 -8.92 0.13 2.89
CA GLY A 161 -8.53 0.64 1.58
C GLY A 161 -8.53 -0.41 0.47
N LEU A 162 -8.31 -1.69 0.79
CA LEU A 162 -8.36 -2.82 -0.14
C LEU A 162 -9.80 -3.17 -0.50
N ASP A 163 -10.03 -3.69 -1.72
CA ASP A 163 -11.38 -3.92 -2.23
C ASP A 163 -11.59 -5.27 -2.90
N TYR A 164 -12.87 -5.62 -2.99
CA TYR A 164 -13.40 -6.57 -3.94
C TYR A 164 -14.50 -5.88 -4.75
N ALA A 165 -14.27 -5.73 -6.06
CA ALA A 165 -15.18 -5.03 -6.98
C ALA A 165 -15.60 -3.64 -6.48
N GLU A 166 -14.63 -2.82 -6.07
CA GLU A 166 -14.78 -1.48 -5.49
C GLU A 166 -15.56 -1.42 -4.15
N LYS A 167 -15.81 -2.57 -3.51
CA LYS A 167 -16.48 -2.66 -2.20
C LYS A 167 -15.52 -3.13 -1.11
N GLY A 168 -15.80 -2.75 0.14
CA GLY A 168 -15.01 -3.17 1.32
C GLY A 168 -13.94 -2.17 1.76
N ARG A 169 -13.55 -1.20 0.93
CA ARG A 169 -12.48 -0.23 1.26
C ARG A 169 -12.68 0.49 2.59
N ASN A 170 -13.93 0.73 3.00
CA ASN A 170 -14.30 1.48 4.20
C ASN A 170 -14.23 0.69 5.52
N LEU A 171 -13.96 -0.62 5.47
CA LEU A 171 -13.86 -1.44 6.67
C LEU A 171 -12.60 -1.06 7.46
N SER A 172 -12.72 -1.05 8.79
CA SER A 172 -11.60 -0.70 9.70
C SER A 172 -10.61 -1.84 9.93
N ASP A 173 -11.07 -3.08 9.77
CA ASP A 173 -10.25 -4.29 9.83
C ASP A 173 -9.98 -4.82 8.41
N ILE A 174 -8.99 -5.71 8.28
CA ILE A 174 -8.72 -6.45 7.05
C ILE A 174 -9.27 -7.87 7.18
N TYR A 175 -9.89 -8.35 6.11
CA TYR A 175 -10.54 -9.66 6.04
C TYR A 175 -9.93 -10.49 4.90
N ILE A 176 -9.94 -11.81 5.05
CA ILE A 176 -9.54 -12.76 4.01
C ILE A 176 -10.75 -13.54 3.50
N LEU A 177 -10.67 -14.00 2.25
CA LEU A 177 -11.70 -14.86 1.67
C LEU A 177 -11.88 -16.12 2.53
N ASP A 178 -13.13 -16.38 2.95
CA ASP A 178 -13.46 -17.56 3.74
C ASP A 178 -13.78 -18.73 2.81
N ASN A 179 -12.76 -19.54 2.53
CA ASN A 179 -12.85 -20.68 1.60
C ASN A 179 -13.70 -21.84 2.14
N GLU A 180 -14.20 -21.79 3.38
CA GLU A 180 -15.02 -22.85 3.99
C GLU A 180 -16.44 -22.97 3.38
N ILE A 181 -16.85 -22.10 2.45
CA ILE A 181 -18.17 -22.15 1.81
C ILE A 181 -18.12 -22.76 0.39
N LEU A 182 -16.94 -22.97 -0.20
CA LEU A 182 -16.82 -23.51 -1.57
C LEU A 182 -16.61 -25.05 -1.62
N GLN A 183 -16.85 -25.76 -0.52
CA GLN A 183 -16.93 -27.22 -0.50
C GLN A 183 -18.26 -27.68 0.10
N SER A 184 -19.34 -27.50 -0.65
CA SER A 184 -20.60 -28.23 -0.45
C SER A 184 -21.26 -28.50 -1.80
#